data_AF-A0A653NDY4-F1
#
_entry.id   AF-A0A653NDY4-F1
#
_cell.length_a   1.000
_cell.length_b   1.000
_cell.length_c   1.000
_cell.angle_alpha   90.00
_cell.angle_beta   90.00
_cell.angle_gamma   90.00
#
_symmetry.space_group_name_H-M   'P 1'
#
loop_
_entity.id
_entity.type
_entity.pdbx_description
1 polymer ?
#
loop_
_entity_poly.entity_id
_entity_poly.type
_entity_poly.pdbx_seq_one_letter_code
_entity_poly.pdbx_strand_id
1 'polypeptide(L)'
;MPHATAPLSLKLCFMEDLMTNGPDYSSYSNDELFEALEAIDRDAFPQRVQQINHQITARSIALTEPVPQSTEYISKQGDEYVPNEVPIWEQIKNLILSVSVIIFGGIGVIENDLAVTVCRRCETVYHLKDSAAWVMYAAMLLMAASFISEVVDHYDKRDNEHVYHKISNFTSLPGLALFALAMYIHTQ
;
A
#
# COMPACT_ATOMS: atom_id res chain seq x y z
N MET A 1 -4.79 -15.77 48.50
CA MET A 1 -4.75 -16.19 47.09
C MET A 1 -3.33 -15.93 46.59
N PRO A 2 -2.47 -16.95 46.43
CA PRO A 2 -1.10 -16.73 46.00
C PRO A 2 -1.03 -16.68 44.47
N HIS A 3 -0.43 -15.62 43.94
CA HIS A 3 -0.03 -15.51 42.54
C HIS A 3 0.99 -16.61 42.22
N ALA A 4 0.62 -17.55 41.35
CA ALA A 4 1.52 -18.54 40.81
C ALA A 4 2.45 -17.87 39.79
N THR A 5 3.64 -17.46 40.24
CA THR A 5 4.76 -17.13 39.35
C THR A 5 5.26 -18.43 38.73
N ALA A 6 5.11 -18.57 37.41
CA ALA A 6 5.65 -19.70 36.67
C ALA A 6 7.17 -19.84 36.92
N PRO A 7 7.70 -21.07 37.08
CA PRO A 7 9.11 -21.30 37.39
C PRO A 7 10.02 -20.81 36.26
N LEU A 8 11.16 -20.23 36.61
CA LEU A 8 12.15 -19.63 35.71
C LEU A 8 12.59 -20.58 34.57
N SER A 9 12.57 -21.89 34.83
CA SER A 9 12.85 -22.97 33.88
C SER A 9 11.84 -23.04 32.72
N LEU A 10 10.58 -22.69 32.94
CA LEU A 10 9.56 -22.71 31.88
C LEU A 10 9.72 -21.50 30.93
N LYS A 11 10.15 -20.35 31.46
CA LYS A 11 10.51 -19.17 30.66
C LYS A 11 11.77 -19.41 29.82
N LEU A 12 12.75 -20.12 30.36
CA LEU A 12 13.96 -20.52 29.63
C LEU A 12 13.66 -21.54 28.54
N CYS A 13 12.84 -22.57 28.80
CA CYS A 13 12.39 -23.49 27.74
C CYS A 13 11.59 -22.78 26.64
N PHE A 14 10.71 -21.83 26.97
CA PHE A 14 9.94 -21.09 25.96
C PHE A 14 10.83 -20.13 25.15
N MET A 15 11.91 -19.59 25.74
CA MET A 15 12.92 -18.81 25.03
C MET A 15 13.83 -19.67 24.16
N GLU A 16 14.25 -20.86 24.62
CA GLU A 16 15.00 -21.81 23.80
C GLU A 16 14.17 -22.31 22.62
N ASP A 17 12.89 -22.61 22.81
CA ASP A 17 11.99 -23.07 21.74
C ASP A 17 11.78 -21.97 20.66
N LEU A 18 11.72 -20.69 21.07
CA LEU A 18 11.72 -19.55 20.14
C LEU A 18 13.08 -19.30 19.46
N MET A 19 14.20 -19.70 20.07
CA MET A 19 15.53 -19.55 19.48
C MET A 19 15.89 -20.72 18.55
N THR A 20 15.33 -21.92 18.75
CA THR A 20 15.62 -23.11 17.91
C THR A 20 14.53 -23.42 16.88
N ASN A 21 13.27 -23.04 17.11
CA ASN A 21 12.16 -23.16 16.15
C ASN A 21 11.81 -21.78 15.57
N GLY A 22 12.82 -21.07 15.06
CA GLY A 22 12.61 -19.88 14.24
C GLY A 22 11.99 -20.24 12.88
N PRO A 23 11.41 -19.25 12.17
CA PRO A 23 10.96 -19.49 10.80
C PRO A 23 12.12 -19.94 9.92
N ASP A 24 11.90 -20.93 9.07
CA ASP A 24 12.92 -21.40 8.13
C ASP A 24 13.05 -20.42 6.96
N TYR A 25 14.05 -19.53 7.05
CA TYR A 25 14.34 -18.53 6.02
C TYR A 25 14.85 -19.13 4.70
N SER A 26 15.15 -20.43 4.63
CA SER A 26 15.56 -21.08 3.38
C SER A 26 14.41 -21.21 2.38
N SER A 27 13.18 -21.34 2.87
CA SER A 27 11.97 -21.43 2.04
C SER A 27 11.39 -20.06 1.66
N TYR A 28 11.94 -18.97 2.20
CA TYR A 28 11.42 -17.62 2.00
C TYR A 28 11.83 -17.10 0.61
N SER A 29 10.90 -16.43 -0.06
CA SER A 29 11.17 -15.60 -1.23
C SER A 29 12.06 -14.41 -0.85
N ASN A 30 12.65 -13.73 -1.84
CA ASN A 30 13.50 -12.58 -1.55
C ASN A 30 12.71 -11.46 -0.86
N ASP A 31 11.44 -11.25 -1.23
CA ASP A 31 10.58 -10.21 -0.65
C ASP A 31 10.22 -10.54 0.81
N GLU A 32 9.88 -11.80 1.11
CA GLU A 32 9.64 -12.25 2.49
C GLU A 32 10.90 -12.13 3.37
N LEU A 33 12.10 -12.31 2.80
CA LEU A 33 13.36 -12.09 3.52
C LEU A 33 13.57 -10.59 3.85
N PHE A 34 13.24 -9.68 2.92
CA PHE A 34 13.33 -8.24 3.18
C PHE A 34 12.27 -7.76 4.16
N GLU A 35 11.04 -8.23 4.05
CA GLU A 35 9.95 -7.93 4.99
C GLU A 35 10.29 -8.44 6.39
N ALA A 36 10.83 -9.66 6.50
CA ALA A 36 11.32 -10.20 7.77
C ALA A 36 12.47 -9.34 8.34
N LEU A 37 13.36 -8.79 7.52
CA LEU A 37 14.46 -7.92 7.95
C LEU A 37 13.98 -6.53 8.40
N GLU A 38 12.87 -6.04 7.86
CA GLU A 38 12.28 -4.76 8.23
C GLU A 38 11.45 -4.87 9.52
N ALA A 39 10.72 -5.97 9.69
CA ALA A 39 9.88 -6.21 10.86
C ALA A 39 10.65 -6.72 12.10
N ILE A 40 11.85 -7.28 11.91
CA ILE A 40 12.60 -7.87 13.02
C ILE A 40 13.28 -6.81 13.90
N ASP A 41 13.11 -6.96 15.22
CA ASP A 41 13.88 -6.22 16.20
C ASP A 41 15.33 -6.72 16.18
N ARG A 42 16.20 -5.88 15.61
CA ARG A 42 17.61 -6.18 15.33
C ARG A 42 18.43 -6.33 16.61
N ASP A 43 18.03 -5.64 17.67
CA ASP A 43 18.72 -5.66 18.96
C ASP A 43 18.30 -6.90 19.77
N ALA A 44 17.04 -7.32 19.63
CA ALA A 44 16.52 -8.51 20.29
C ALA A 44 16.91 -9.83 19.61
N PHE A 45 17.07 -9.86 18.28
CA PHE A 45 17.29 -11.10 17.51
C PHE A 45 18.44 -11.03 16.49
N PRO A 46 19.69 -10.78 16.92
CA PRO A 46 20.83 -10.59 16.02
C PRO A 46 21.16 -11.83 15.17
N GLN A 47 20.91 -13.04 15.68
CA GLN A 47 21.19 -14.29 14.95
C GLN A 47 20.26 -14.50 13.74
N ARG A 48 18.98 -14.11 13.84
CA ARG A 48 18.01 -14.21 12.73
C ARG A 48 18.33 -13.21 11.63
N VAL A 49 18.75 -12.01 12.01
CA VAL A 49 19.26 -10.99 11.08
C VAL A 49 20.47 -11.52 10.29
N GLN A 50 21.38 -12.23 10.96
CA GLN A 50 22.53 -12.86 10.30
C GLN A 50 22.11 -13.97 9.33
N GLN A 51 21.12 -14.80 9.68
CA GLN A 51 20.60 -15.85 8.81
C GLN A 51 19.94 -15.28 7.55
N ILE A 52 19.11 -14.25 7.69
CA ILE A 52 18.45 -13.57 6.57
C ILE A 52 19.50 -12.94 5.64
N ASN A 53 20.48 -12.20 6.21
CA ASN A 53 21.55 -11.59 5.42
C ASN A 53 22.46 -12.64 4.74
N HIS A 54 22.69 -13.78 5.40
CA HIS A 54 23.43 -14.89 4.80
C HIS A 54 22.68 -15.45 3.59
N GLN A 55 21.36 -15.62 3.66
CA GLN A 55 20.55 -16.08 2.52
C GLN A 55 20.57 -15.06 1.37
N ILE A 56 20.40 -13.76 1.66
CA ILE A 56 20.47 -12.69 0.65
C ILE A 56 21.85 -12.67 -0.03
N THR A 57 22.91 -12.77 0.76
CA THR A 57 24.30 -12.74 0.27
C THR A 57 24.63 -13.99 -0.54
N ALA A 58 24.29 -15.18 -0.03
CA ALA A 58 24.51 -16.44 -0.74
C ALA A 58 23.79 -16.47 -2.10
N ARG A 59 22.56 -15.94 -2.17
CA ARG A 59 21.80 -15.80 -3.42
C ARG A 59 22.45 -14.79 -4.37
N SER A 60 22.96 -13.66 -3.87
CA SER A 60 23.67 -12.66 -4.69
C SER A 60 24.99 -13.20 -5.29
N ILE A 61 25.72 -14.02 -4.52
CA ILE A 61 26.97 -14.64 -4.96
C ILE A 61 26.68 -15.77 -5.96
N ALA A 62 25.65 -16.58 -5.72
CA ALA A 62 25.23 -17.65 -6.63
C ALA A 62 24.81 -17.12 -8.02
N LEU A 63 24.33 -15.87 -8.11
CA LEU A 63 24.03 -15.19 -9.39
C LEU A 63 25.29 -14.71 -10.14
N THR A 64 26.48 -14.76 -9.52
CA THR A 64 27.71 -14.16 -10.05
C THR A 64 28.75 -15.21 -10.50
N GLU A 65 28.61 -16.49 -10.16
CA GLU A 65 29.57 -17.54 -10.58
C GLU A 65 29.27 -18.09 -12.00
N PRO A 66 30.27 -18.23 -12.89
CA PRO A 66 30.09 -18.82 -14.22
C PRO A 66 30.21 -20.35 -14.14
N VAL A 67 29.08 -21.06 -14.18
CA VAL A 67 29.03 -22.55 -14.12
C VAL A 67 28.59 -23.15 -15.48
N PRO A 68 29.26 -24.24 -15.96
CA PRO A 68 29.06 -24.83 -17.28
C PRO A 68 27.73 -25.57 -17.49
N GLN A 69 27.34 -25.67 -18.77
CA GLN A 69 26.10 -26.23 -19.32
C GLN A 69 25.76 -27.65 -18.82
N SER A 70 24.45 -27.95 -18.82
CA SER A 70 23.76 -29.24 -18.56
C SER A 70 23.24 -29.49 -17.14
N THR A 71 22.19 -28.77 -16.78
CA THR A 71 20.89 -29.34 -16.38
C THR A 71 19.87 -28.22 -16.57
N GLU A 72 18.73 -28.54 -17.17
CA GLU A 72 17.62 -27.62 -17.43
C GLU A 72 16.98 -27.21 -16.09
N TYR A 73 17.63 -26.29 -15.38
CA TYR A 73 16.98 -25.50 -14.35
C TYR A 73 16.09 -24.53 -15.11
N ILE A 74 14.76 -24.72 -15.08
CA ILE A 74 13.83 -23.63 -15.34
C ILE A 74 14.04 -22.64 -14.19
N SER A 75 15.06 -21.82 -14.32
CA SER A 75 15.15 -20.54 -13.67
C SER A 75 13.87 -19.78 -14.04
N LYS A 76 13.07 -19.37 -13.05
CA LYS A 76 12.27 -18.15 -13.21
C LYS A 76 13.29 -17.02 -13.40
N GLN A 77 13.69 -16.85 -14.64
CA GLN A 77 14.80 -16.03 -15.08
C GLN A 77 14.26 -14.66 -15.36
N GLY A 78 14.17 -13.82 -14.33
CA GLY A 78 13.56 -12.49 -14.42
C GLY A 78 12.08 -12.63 -14.75
N ASP A 79 11.20 -12.29 -13.81
CA ASP A 79 9.88 -11.88 -14.26
C ASP A 79 10.15 -10.62 -15.11
N GLU A 80 10.16 -10.81 -16.44
CA GLU A 80 10.24 -9.74 -17.42
C GLU A 80 9.18 -8.74 -16.98
N TYR A 81 9.61 -7.54 -16.56
CA TYR A 81 8.72 -6.50 -16.05
C TYR A 81 7.53 -6.40 -17.01
N VAL A 82 6.37 -6.89 -16.56
CA VAL A 82 5.12 -6.75 -17.29
C VAL A 82 4.55 -5.44 -16.77
N PRO A 83 4.66 -4.34 -17.53
CA PRO A 83 4.07 -3.09 -17.08
C PRO A 83 2.59 -3.32 -16.83
N ASN A 84 2.04 -2.68 -15.81
CA ASN A 84 0.60 -2.62 -15.65
C ASN A 84 0.00 -1.90 -16.88
N GLU A 85 -0.51 -2.67 -17.83
CA GLU A 85 -1.14 -2.14 -19.04
C GLU A 85 -2.55 -1.64 -18.71
N VAL A 86 -2.63 -0.49 -18.05
CA VAL A 86 -3.89 0.25 -17.96
C VAL A 86 -4.24 0.70 -19.37
N PRO A 87 -5.41 0.34 -19.93
CA PRO A 87 -5.77 0.72 -21.27
C PRO A 87 -5.81 2.26 -21.39
N ILE A 88 -5.28 2.79 -22.50
CA ILE A 88 -5.19 4.23 -22.77
C ILE A 88 -6.53 4.96 -22.52
N TRP A 89 -7.64 4.28 -22.79
CA TRP A 89 -8.98 4.81 -22.57
C TRP A 89 -9.30 5.07 -21.09
N GLU A 90 -8.85 4.21 -20.18
CA GLU A 90 -9.01 4.40 -18.74
C GLU A 90 -8.12 5.54 -18.24
N GLN A 91 -6.89 5.64 -18.74
CA GLN A 91 -6.00 6.75 -18.41
C GLN A 91 -6.61 8.11 -18.81
N ILE A 92 -7.13 8.20 -20.03
CA ILE A 92 -7.78 9.43 -20.52
C ILE A 92 -9.02 9.77 -19.69
N LYS A 93 -9.84 8.76 -19.34
CA LYS A 93 -11.01 8.97 -18.47
C LYS A 93 -10.61 9.47 -17.09
N ASN A 94 -9.64 8.84 -16.45
CA ASN A 94 -9.16 9.21 -15.12
C ASN A 94 -8.55 10.62 -15.11
N LEU A 95 -7.81 10.97 -16.16
CA LEU A 95 -7.28 12.32 -16.35
C LEU A 95 -8.38 13.36 -16.53
N ILE A 96 -9.35 13.12 -17.42
CA ILE A 96 -10.47 14.04 -17.64
C ILE A 96 -11.31 14.17 -16.36
N LEU A 97 -11.57 13.06 -15.67
CA LEU A 97 -12.37 13.03 -14.45
C LEU A 97 -11.70 13.79 -13.31
N SER A 98 -10.40 13.57 -13.07
CA SER A 98 -9.64 14.29 -12.04
C SER A 98 -9.62 15.80 -12.29
N VAL A 99 -9.32 16.22 -13.52
CA VAL A 99 -9.35 17.65 -13.90
C VAL A 99 -10.75 18.24 -13.71
N SER A 100 -11.79 17.53 -14.16
CA SER A 100 -13.18 17.97 -14.04
C SER A 100 -13.58 18.16 -12.58
N VAL A 101 -13.23 17.20 -11.71
CA VAL A 101 -13.52 17.25 -10.27
C VAL A 101 -12.81 18.42 -9.59
N ILE A 102 -11.54 18.68 -9.92
CA ILE A 102 -10.77 19.80 -9.36
C ILE A 102 -11.40 21.15 -9.74
N ILE A 103 -11.73 21.33 -11.03
CA ILE A 103 -12.31 22.58 -11.53
C ILE A 103 -13.72 22.77 -10.98
N PHE A 104 -14.58 21.75 -11.09
CA PHE A 104 -15.97 21.80 -10.63
C PHE A 104 -16.05 22.07 -9.13
N GLY A 105 -15.26 21.35 -8.33
CA GLY A 105 -15.19 21.56 -6.89
C GLY A 105 -14.66 22.95 -6.53
N GLY A 106 -13.64 23.44 -7.25
CA GLY A 106 -13.08 24.77 -7.04
C GLY A 106 -14.08 25.89 -7.31
N ILE A 107 -14.83 25.80 -8.42
CA ILE A 107 -15.90 26.74 -8.75
C ILE A 107 -16.99 26.72 -7.67
N GLY A 108 -17.48 25.53 -7.29
CA GLY A 108 -18.54 25.41 -6.28
C GLY A 108 -18.16 25.98 -4.91
N VAL A 109 -16.90 25.84 -4.49
CA VAL A 109 -16.41 26.46 -3.25
C VAL A 109 -16.29 27.98 -3.37
N ILE A 110 -15.81 28.50 -4.51
CA ILE A 110 -15.72 29.96 -4.75
C ILE A 110 -17.10 30.61 -4.75
N GLU A 111 -18.10 29.95 -5.34
CA GLU A 111 -19.50 30.40 -5.37
C GLU A 111 -20.23 30.15 -4.05
N ASN A 112 -19.60 29.42 -3.11
CA ASN A 112 -20.18 28.97 -1.85
C ASN A 112 -21.47 28.14 -2.04
N ASP A 113 -21.55 27.39 -3.13
CA ASP A 113 -22.64 26.49 -3.48
C ASP A 113 -22.09 25.28 -4.26
N LEU A 114 -21.62 24.27 -3.54
CA LEU A 114 -21.07 23.07 -4.12
C LEU A 114 -22.16 22.01 -4.30
N ALA A 115 -22.59 21.80 -5.54
CA ALA A 115 -23.60 20.81 -5.90
C ALA A 115 -22.98 19.40 -6.03
N VAL A 116 -23.46 18.43 -5.24
CA VAL A 116 -22.99 17.05 -5.26
C VAL A 116 -24.14 16.08 -5.44
N THR A 117 -23.95 15.09 -6.31
CA THR A 117 -24.87 13.97 -6.50
C THR A 117 -24.24 12.70 -5.92
N VAL A 118 -24.92 12.08 -4.96
CA VAL A 118 -24.40 10.90 -4.24
C VAL A 118 -24.68 9.60 -4.99
N CYS A 119 -25.74 9.56 -5.79
CA CYS A 119 -26.16 8.38 -6.51
C CYS A 119 -26.60 8.73 -7.92
N ARG A 120 -26.09 7.99 -8.91
CA ARG A 120 -26.43 8.18 -10.34
C ARG A 120 -27.92 7.97 -10.64
N ARG A 121 -28.64 7.16 -9.85
CA ARG A 121 -30.09 6.91 -10.01
C ARG A 121 -30.96 7.81 -9.15
N CYS A 122 -30.38 8.57 -8.22
CA CYS A 122 -31.14 9.51 -7.41
C CYS A 122 -31.06 10.87 -8.07
N GLU A 123 -32.20 11.49 -8.35
CA GLU A 123 -32.27 12.86 -8.88
C GLU A 123 -32.01 13.93 -7.81
N THR A 124 -31.62 13.53 -6.60
CA THR A 124 -31.34 14.45 -5.51
C THR A 124 -29.95 15.07 -5.65
N VAL A 125 -29.93 16.39 -5.78
CA VAL A 125 -28.71 17.22 -5.78
C VAL A 125 -28.58 17.87 -4.41
N TYR A 126 -27.45 17.66 -3.74
CA TYR A 126 -27.14 18.29 -2.47
C TYR A 126 -26.32 19.55 -2.71
N HIS A 127 -26.74 20.66 -2.12
CA HIS A 127 -26.07 21.95 -2.22
C HIS A 127 -25.34 22.24 -0.91
N LEU A 128 -24.02 22.02 -0.90
CA LEU A 128 -23.18 22.22 0.27
C LEU A 128 -22.65 23.67 0.31
N LYS A 129 -22.69 24.28 1.49
CA LYS A 129 -22.25 25.66 1.73
C LYS A 129 -21.22 25.73 2.86
N ASP A 130 -20.50 26.83 2.91
CA ASP A 130 -19.57 27.21 3.96
C ASP A 130 -18.58 26.07 4.29
N SER A 131 -18.47 25.69 5.56
CA SER A 131 -17.55 24.63 6.00
C SER A 131 -17.83 23.28 5.34
N ALA A 132 -19.08 22.95 5.04
CA ALA A 132 -19.41 21.67 4.42
C ALA A 132 -18.87 21.60 2.98
N ALA A 133 -18.91 22.70 2.24
CA ALA A 133 -18.38 22.79 0.88
C ALA A 133 -16.86 22.58 0.85
N TRP A 134 -16.11 23.23 1.77
CA TRP A 134 -14.66 23.07 1.86
C TRP A 134 -14.23 21.65 2.24
N VAL A 135 -14.93 21.02 3.20
CA VAL A 135 -14.63 19.64 3.61
C VAL A 135 -14.92 18.65 2.48
N MET A 136 -16.02 18.85 1.76
CA MET A 136 -16.36 18.04 0.58
C MET A 136 -15.33 18.22 -0.54
N TYR A 137 -14.88 19.46 -0.77
CA TYR A 137 -13.85 19.72 -1.77
C TYR A 137 -12.51 19.04 -1.43
N ALA A 138 -12.11 19.00 -0.16
CA ALA A 138 -10.95 18.22 0.27
C ALA A 138 -11.10 16.71 -0.05
N ALA A 139 -12.29 16.13 0.16
CA ALA A 139 -12.57 14.75 -0.23
C ALA A 139 -12.45 14.54 -1.75
N MET A 140 -12.97 15.48 -2.54
CA MET A 140 -12.86 15.48 -4.00
C MET A 140 -11.41 15.56 -4.50
N LEU A 141 -10.56 16.35 -3.83
CA LEU A 141 -9.13 16.43 -4.15
C LEU A 141 -8.40 15.11 -3.88
N LEU A 142 -8.73 14.41 -2.78
CA LEU A 142 -8.18 13.08 -2.50
C LEU A 142 -8.61 12.06 -3.56
N MET A 143 -9.88 12.11 -4.00
CA MET A 143 -10.36 11.29 -5.10
C MET A 143 -9.60 11.58 -6.41
N ALA A 144 -9.42 12.86 -6.75
CA ALA A 144 -8.66 13.27 -7.93
C ALA A 144 -7.21 12.80 -7.86
N ALA A 145 -6.58 12.86 -6.67
CA ALA A 145 -5.23 12.34 -6.45
C ALA A 145 -5.13 10.83 -6.69
N SER A 146 -6.15 10.04 -6.31
CA SER A 146 -6.19 8.60 -6.63
C SER A 146 -6.17 8.35 -8.13
N PHE A 147 -7.02 9.05 -8.90
CA PHE A 147 -7.06 8.90 -10.35
C PHE A 147 -5.77 9.33 -11.04
N ILE A 148 -5.14 10.40 -10.55
CA ILE A 148 -3.83 10.85 -11.05
C ILE A 148 -2.77 9.80 -10.71
N SER A 149 -2.81 9.20 -9.52
CA SER A 149 -1.87 8.16 -9.11
C SER A 149 -1.91 6.94 -10.04
N GLU A 150 -3.08 6.52 -10.50
CA GLU A 150 -3.22 5.41 -11.47
C GLU A 150 -2.61 5.77 -12.84
N VAL A 151 -2.73 7.02 -13.28
CA VAL A 151 -2.09 7.48 -14.52
C VAL A 151 -0.57 7.53 -14.36
N VAL A 152 -0.08 7.98 -13.21
CA VAL A 152 1.36 8.04 -12.92
C VAL A 152 1.97 6.63 -12.85
N ASP A 153 1.28 5.68 -12.23
CA ASP A 153 1.68 4.26 -12.18
C ASP A 153 1.97 3.70 -13.57
N HIS A 154 1.08 3.97 -14.53
CA HIS A 154 1.27 3.51 -15.90
C HIS A 154 2.52 4.07 -16.58
N TYR A 155 2.90 5.31 -16.28
CA TYR A 155 4.11 5.93 -16.84
C TYR A 155 5.37 5.60 -16.05
N ASP A 156 5.24 5.08 -14.83
CA ASP A 156 6.37 4.61 -14.04
C ASP A 156 6.84 3.25 -14.57
N LYS A 157 8.16 3.13 -14.74
CA LYS A 157 8.81 1.92 -15.27
C LYS A 157 9.59 1.17 -14.19
N ARG A 158 9.45 1.62 -12.94
CA ARG A 158 10.12 1.04 -11.78
C ARG A 158 9.22 -0.05 -11.20
N ASP A 159 9.84 -1.05 -10.58
CA ASP A 159 9.14 -2.16 -9.93
C ASP A 159 8.66 -1.71 -8.53
N ASN A 160 7.71 -0.77 -8.51
CA ASN A 160 7.22 -0.11 -7.30
C ASN A 160 5.71 -0.25 -7.10
N GLU A 161 5.11 -1.36 -7.58
CA GLU A 161 3.69 -1.70 -7.41
C GLU A 161 3.18 -1.48 -5.97
N HIS A 162 4.03 -1.76 -4.96
CA HIS A 162 3.71 -1.55 -3.55
C HIS A 162 3.40 -0.10 -3.16
N VAL A 163 4.00 0.90 -3.84
CA VAL A 163 3.78 2.32 -3.55
C VAL A 163 2.38 2.75 -3.96
N TYR A 164 1.87 2.23 -5.09
CA TYR A 164 0.56 2.59 -5.63
C TYR A 164 -0.59 1.98 -4.82
N HIS A 165 -0.44 0.75 -4.36
CA HIS A 165 -1.38 0.15 -3.40
C HIS A 165 -1.47 0.96 -2.10
N LYS A 166 -0.34 1.50 -1.63
CA LYS A 166 -0.31 2.36 -0.43
C LYS A 166 -0.97 3.71 -0.67
N ILE A 167 -0.75 4.33 -1.83
CA ILE A 167 -1.40 5.61 -2.20
C ILE A 167 -2.91 5.41 -2.28
N SER A 168 -3.40 4.37 -2.95
CA SER A 168 -4.83 4.08 -3.07
C SER A 168 -5.50 3.92 -1.69
N ASN A 169 -4.88 3.21 -0.75
CA ASN A 169 -5.38 3.12 0.62
C ASN A 169 -5.31 4.46 1.36
N PHE A 170 -4.26 5.25 1.11
CA PHE A 170 -4.07 6.55 1.76
C PHE A 170 -5.01 7.63 1.24
N THR A 171 -5.53 7.53 0.02
CA THR A 171 -6.46 8.52 -0.53
C THR A 171 -7.92 8.11 -0.37
N SER A 172 -8.23 6.82 -0.53
CA SER A 172 -9.62 6.32 -0.50
C SER A 172 -10.29 6.39 0.87
N LEU A 173 -9.63 5.89 1.92
CA LEU A 173 -10.20 5.85 3.27
C LEU A 173 -10.43 7.26 3.86
N PRO A 174 -9.44 8.16 3.91
CA PRO A 174 -9.68 9.52 4.39
C PRO A 174 -10.58 10.32 3.43
N GLY A 175 -10.55 10.06 2.13
CA GLY A 175 -11.50 10.65 1.18
C GLY A 175 -12.95 10.32 1.53
N LEU A 176 -13.24 9.05 1.80
CA LEU A 176 -14.57 8.61 2.21
C LEU A 176 -14.96 9.14 3.60
N ALA A 177 -14.01 9.23 4.53
CA ALA A 177 -14.24 9.82 5.84
C ALA A 177 -14.59 11.32 5.75
N LEU A 178 -13.86 12.09 4.93
CA LEU A 178 -14.15 13.51 4.69
C LEU A 178 -15.48 13.71 3.98
N PHE A 179 -15.81 12.84 3.03
CA PHE A 179 -17.12 12.86 2.37
C PHE A 179 -18.26 12.67 3.38
N ALA A 180 -18.16 11.66 4.25
CA ALA A 180 -19.16 11.41 5.29
C ALA A 180 -19.25 12.58 6.29
N LEU A 181 -18.10 13.16 6.67
CA LEU A 181 -18.04 14.33 7.53
C LEU A 181 -18.73 15.55 6.89
N ALA A 182 -18.49 15.81 5.61
CA ALA A 182 -19.14 16.91 4.90
C ALA A 182 -20.66 16.75 4.84
N MET A 183 -21.15 15.53 4.58
CA MET A 183 -22.58 15.23 4.61
C MET A 183 -23.16 15.41 6.01
N TYR A 184 -22.45 14.99 7.05
CA TYR A 184 -22.88 15.20 8.44
C TYR A 184 -22.98 16.69 8.79
N ILE A 185 -21.98 17.49 8.44
CA ILE A 185 -21.99 18.94 8.67
C ILE A 185 -23.15 19.60 7.91
N HIS A 186 -23.40 19.17 6.66
CA HIS A 186 -24.51 19.70 5.86
C HIS A 186 -25.89 19.42 6.47
N THR A 187 -26.04 18.32 7.22
CA THR A 187 -27.32 17.97 7.87
C THR A 187 -27.60 18.69 9.18
N GLN A 188 -26.64 19.42 9.74
CA GLN A 188 -26.81 20.22 10.96
C GLN A 188 -27.42 21.58 10.64
#